data_AF-A0A0D7EDQ3-F1
#
_entry.id   AF-A0A0D7EDQ3-F1
#
_cell.length_a   1.000
_cell.length_b   1.000
_cell.length_c   1.000
_cell.angle_alpha   90.00
_cell.angle_beta   90.00
_cell.angle_gamma   90.00
#
_symmetry.space_group_name_H-M   'P 1'
#
loop_
_entity.id
_entity.type
_entity.pdbx_description
1 polymer ?
#
loop_
_entity_poly.entity_id
_entity_poly.type
_entity_poly.pdbx_seq_one_letter_code
_entity_poly.pdbx_strand_id
1 'polypeptide(L)'
;MLTLSNLFLFMLLAAAGAWLWHSHGIRERALQAVRRHCQKLDVELLDGNVAFRKLTLLPDARGQRRLARIYGFEFTVTGEQRHPGTIVMFGAQVGRIELAAHPFQPADEPGRVIQLDDWRRPRE
;
A
#
# COMPACT_ATOMS: atom_id res chain seq x y z
N MET A 1 -3.87 -1.09 -50.75
CA MET A 1 -5.28 -1.05 -50.33
C MET A 1 -5.35 -1.46 -48.86
N LEU A 2 -5.99 -0.67 -48.00
CA LEU A 2 -6.22 -1.04 -46.61
C LEU A 2 -7.25 -2.17 -46.57
N THR A 3 -6.81 -3.38 -46.25
CA THR A 3 -7.70 -4.55 -46.13
C THR A 3 -8.46 -4.50 -44.81
N LEU A 4 -9.61 -5.18 -44.75
CA LEU A 4 -10.40 -5.31 -43.52
C LEU A 4 -9.56 -5.91 -42.38
N SER A 5 -8.64 -6.82 -42.72
CA SER A 5 -7.70 -7.45 -41.80
C SER A 5 -6.72 -6.45 -41.19
N ASN A 6 -6.21 -5.48 -41.97
CA ASN A 6 -5.34 -4.42 -41.44
C ASN A 6 -6.12 -3.51 -40.47
N LEU A 7 -7.35 -3.15 -40.80
CA LEU A 7 -8.22 -2.36 -39.92
C LEU A 7 -8.49 -3.08 -38.59
N PHE A 8 -8.77 -4.38 -38.64
CA PHE A 8 -8.97 -5.18 -37.43
C PHE A 8 -7.70 -5.24 -36.56
N LEU A 9 -6.53 -5.42 -37.17
CA LEU A 9 -5.26 -5.44 -36.46
C LEU A 9 -4.96 -4.10 -35.78
N PHE A 10 -5.19 -2.98 -36.47
CA PHE A 10 -5.02 -1.65 -35.89
C PHE A 10 -5.97 -1.40 -34.72
N MET A 11 -7.21 -1.88 -34.81
CA MET A 11 -8.18 -1.79 -33.71
C MET A 11 -7.72 -2.59 -32.49
N LEU A 12 -7.20 -3.80 -32.70
CA LEU A 12 -6.64 -4.64 -31.64
C LEU A 12 -5.43 -3.98 -30.97
N LEU A 13 -4.52 -3.41 -31.75
CA LEU A 13 -3.36 -2.68 -31.23
C LEU A 13 -3.77 -1.42 -30.47
N ALA A 14 -4.74 -0.66 -30.97
CA ALA A 14 -5.28 0.51 -30.28
C ALA A 14 -5.96 0.14 -28.96
N ALA A 15 -6.76 -0.93 -28.95
CA ALA A 15 -7.40 -1.43 -27.73
C ALA A 15 -6.37 -1.92 -26.70
N ALA A 16 -5.34 -2.66 -27.15
CA ALA A 16 -4.25 -3.08 -26.28
C ALA A 16 -3.46 -1.88 -25.72
N GLY A 17 -3.16 -0.88 -26.56
CA GLY A 17 -2.52 0.36 -26.13
C GLY A 17 -3.35 1.14 -25.11
N ALA A 18 -4.65 1.30 -25.35
CA ALA A 18 -5.57 1.94 -24.41
C ALA A 18 -5.67 1.18 -23.09
N TRP A 19 -5.71 -0.15 -23.13
CA TRP A 19 -5.70 -1.00 -21.94
C TRP A 19 -4.40 -0.80 -21.15
N LEU A 20 -3.25 -0.87 -21.81
CA LEU A 20 -1.94 -0.70 -21.18
C LEU A 20 -1.84 0.69 -20.54
N TRP A 21 -2.28 1.73 -21.25
CA TRP A 21 -2.34 3.10 -20.72
C TRP A 21 -3.21 3.21 -19.46
N HIS A 22 -4.41 2.60 -19.49
CA HIS A 22 -5.29 2.57 -18.32
C HIS A 22 -4.65 1.84 -17.13
N SER A 23 -3.85 0.80 -17.41
CA SER A 23 -3.16 0.01 -16.39
C SER A 23 -1.90 0.67 -15.82
N HIS A 24 -1.32 1.66 -16.52
CA HIS A 24 -0.03 2.27 -16.21
C HIS A 24 -0.02 3.04 -14.87
N GLY A 25 -1.17 3.44 -14.34
CA GLY A 25 -1.28 4.22 -13.10
C GLY A 25 -1.34 3.41 -11.79
N ILE A 26 -1.26 2.07 -11.85
CA ILE A 26 -1.46 1.24 -10.65
C ILE A 26 -0.29 1.34 -9.67
N ARG A 27 0.95 1.38 -10.18
CA ARG A 27 2.15 1.54 -9.35
C ARG A 27 2.17 2.89 -8.63
N GLU A 28 1.79 3.96 -9.33
CA GLU A 28 1.72 5.30 -8.76
C GLU A 28 0.69 5.38 -7.62
N ARG A 29 -0.49 4.77 -7.82
CA ARG A 29 -1.50 4.67 -6.75
C ARG A 29 -1.00 3.86 -5.55
N ALA A 30 -0.29 2.76 -5.80
CA ALA A 30 0.31 1.96 -4.73
C ALA A 30 1.33 2.80 -3.95
N LEU A 31 2.19 3.54 -4.63
CA LEU A 31 3.18 4.43 -4.00
C LEU A 31 2.50 5.53 -3.17
N GLN A 32 1.48 6.20 -3.70
CA GLN A 32 0.72 7.21 -2.97
C GLN A 32 0.02 6.63 -1.73
N ALA A 33 -0.54 5.41 -1.83
CA ALA A 33 -1.17 4.73 -0.72
C ALA A 33 -0.17 4.37 0.38
N VAL A 34 1.01 3.84 0.00
CA VAL A 34 2.11 3.55 0.93
C VAL A 34 2.58 4.83 1.61
N ARG A 35 2.86 5.91 0.86
CA ARG A 35 3.28 7.20 1.43
C ARG A 35 2.27 7.73 2.45
N ARG A 36 0.97 7.72 2.14
CA ARG A 36 -0.09 8.13 3.07
C ARG A 36 -0.14 7.25 4.31
N HIS A 37 0.15 5.95 4.19
CA HIS A 37 0.16 5.05 5.32
C HIS A 37 1.39 5.25 6.20
N CYS A 38 2.56 5.44 5.61
CA CYS A 38 3.80 5.79 6.30
C CYS A 38 3.67 7.10 7.08
N GLN A 39 3.10 8.14 6.46
CA GLN A 39 2.82 9.42 7.13
C GLN A 39 1.90 9.29 8.35
N LYS A 40 0.93 8.36 8.32
CA LYS A 40 0.03 8.12 9.47
C LYS A 40 0.74 7.42 10.63
N LEU A 41 1.78 6.67 10.35
CA LEU A 41 2.57 5.92 11.33
C LEU A 41 3.85 6.67 11.74
N ASP A 42 4.04 7.90 11.25
CA ASP A 42 5.24 8.71 11.47
C ASP A 42 6.55 7.99 11.07
N VAL A 43 6.49 7.19 9.99
CA VAL A 43 7.65 6.48 9.43
C VAL A 43 8.00 7.00 8.04
N GLU A 44 9.28 6.95 7.68
CA GLU A 44 9.78 7.45 6.40
C GLU A 44 9.95 6.32 5.37
N LEU A 45 9.53 6.59 4.13
CA LEU A 45 9.66 5.64 3.02
C LEU A 45 11.03 5.78 2.36
N LEU A 46 11.90 4.80 2.55
CA LEU A 46 13.32 4.92 2.22
C LEU A 46 13.60 5.04 0.71
N ASP A 47 12.97 4.19 -0.10
CA ASP A 47 13.27 4.12 -1.54
C ASP A 47 12.38 5.01 -2.40
N GLY A 48 11.37 5.67 -1.81
CA GLY A 48 10.36 6.41 -2.57
C GLY A 48 9.68 5.59 -3.68
N ASN A 49 9.76 4.26 -3.60
CA ASN A 49 9.44 3.33 -4.68
C ASN A 49 8.78 2.06 -4.12
N VAL A 50 7.92 1.45 -4.92
CA VAL A 50 7.33 0.13 -4.68
C VAL A 50 7.77 -0.83 -5.79
N ALA A 51 8.42 -1.93 -5.40
CA ALA A 51 8.89 -2.97 -6.29
C ALA A 51 7.82 -4.06 -6.44
N PHE A 52 7.50 -4.45 -7.67
CA PHE A 52 6.56 -5.54 -7.89
C PHE A 52 7.16 -6.87 -7.40
N ARG A 53 6.44 -7.58 -6.52
CA ARG A 53 6.88 -8.86 -5.94
C ARG A 53 6.25 -10.05 -6.66
N LYS A 54 4.92 -10.10 -6.69
CA LYS A 54 4.17 -11.23 -7.29
C LYS A 54 2.73 -10.86 -7.63
N LEU A 55 2.15 -11.60 -8.58
CA LEU A 55 0.73 -11.57 -8.94
C LEU A 55 0.08 -12.87 -8.46
N THR A 56 -1.01 -12.79 -7.72
CA THR A 56 -1.68 -13.98 -7.15
C THR A 56 -3.18 -13.71 -6.99
N LEU A 57 -3.99 -14.77 -6.84
CA LEU A 57 -5.42 -14.64 -6.59
C LEU A 57 -5.66 -14.68 -5.08
N LEU A 58 -6.06 -13.55 -4.50
CA LEU A 58 -6.43 -13.47 -3.08
C LEU A 58 -7.92 -13.16 -2.93
N PRO A 59 -8.55 -13.65 -1.84
CA PRO A 59 -9.87 -13.17 -1.47
C PRO A 59 -9.78 -11.71 -1.06
N ASP A 60 -10.65 -10.88 -1.63
CA ASP A 60 -10.88 -9.51 -1.19
C ASP A 60 -11.58 -9.49 0.18
N ALA A 61 -11.72 -8.33 0.83
CA ALA A 61 -12.43 -8.15 2.09
C ALA A 61 -13.90 -8.64 2.05
N ARG A 62 -14.46 -8.80 0.84
CA ARG A 62 -15.81 -9.34 0.58
C ARG A 62 -15.82 -10.85 0.28
N GLY A 63 -14.69 -11.54 0.41
CA GLY A 63 -14.56 -12.98 0.17
C GLY A 63 -14.44 -13.41 -1.30
N GLN A 64 -14.47 -12.47 -2.26
CA GLN A 64 -14.35 -12.79 -3.69
C GLN A 64 -12.88 -12.92 -4.10
N ARG A 65 -12.52 -13.98 -4.85
CA ARG A 65 -11.17 -14.16 -5.39
C ARG A 65 -10.91 -13.14 -6.51
N ARG A 66 -9.99 -12.21 -6.27
CA ARG A 66 -9.60 -11.18 -7.23
C ARG A 66 -8.10 -11.24 -7.47
N LEU A 67 -7.70 -10.78 -8.65
CA LEU A 67 -6.30 -10.67 -9.04
C LEU A 67 -5.62 -9.61 -8.15
N ALA A 68 -4.70 -10.06 -7.31
CA ALA A 68 -3.94 -9.25 -6.37
C ALA A 68 -2.49 -9.09 -6.86
N ARG A 69 -2.03 -7.84 -6.91
CA ARG A 69 -0.64 -7.46 -7.17
C ARG A 69 0.01 -7.11 -5.85
N ILE A 70 1.04 -7.84 -5.48
CA ILE A 70 1.80 -7.58 -4.27
C ILE A 70 3.03 -6.77 -4.67
N TYR A 71 3.17 -5.60 -4.06
CA TYR A 71 4.37 -4.77 -4.16
C TYR A 71 5.08 -4.77 -2.81
N GLY A 72 6.41 -4.82 -2.84
CA GLY A 72 7.26 -4.62 -1.67
C GLY A 72 7.82 -3.22 -1.66
N PHE A 73 8.05 -2.69 -0.47
CA PHE A 73 8.72 -1.41 -0.25
C PHE A 73 9.59 -1.50 1.01
N GLU A 74 10.50 -0.56 1.19
CA GLU A 74 11.32 -0.45 2.39
C GLU A 74 11.02 0.86 3.11
N PHE A 75 10.89 0.80 4.43
CA PHE A 75 10.66 1.96 5.28
C PHE A 75 11.67 1.99 6.43
N THR A 76 11.85 3.17 7.01
CA THR A 76 12.70 3.39 8.18
C THR A 76 11.96 4.21 9.22
N VAL A 77 12.20 3.92 10.49
CA VAL A 77 11.61 4.66 11.63
C VAL A 77 12.61 5.71 12.13
N THR A 78 13.87 5.32 12.30
CA THR A 78 14.93 6.13 12.91
C THR A 78 16.09 6.47 11.95
N GLY A 79 15.97 6.12 10.67
CA GLY A 79 17.01 6.32 9.65
C GLY A 79 18.11 5.25 9.62
N GLU A 80 18.30 4.51 10.70
CA GLU A 80 19.34 3.48 10.81
C GLU A 80 18.85 2.09 10.35
N GLN A 81 17.62 1.72 10.73
CA GLN A 81 17.07 0.40 10.44
C GLN A 81 16.13 0.40 9.24
N ARG A 82 16.34 -0.55 8.34
CA ARG A 82 15.48 -0.80 7.18
C ARG A 82 14.50 -1.91 7.50
N HIS A 83 13.22 -1.64 7.33
CA HIS A 83 12.16 -2.60 7.55
C HIS A 83 11.41 -2.85 6.23
N PRO A 84 11.20 -4.12 5.85
CA PRO A 84 10.43 -4.44 4.66
C PRO A 84 8.92 -4.26 4.95
N GLY A 85 8.23 -3.64 4.00
CA GLY A 85 6.79 -3.54 3.95
C GLY A 85 6.24 -4.15 2.66
N THR A 86 4.97 -4.55 2.68
CA THR A 86 4.26 -5.01 1.50
C THR A 86 2.88 -4.38 1.39
N ILE A 87 2.45 -4.13 0.16
CA ILE A 87 1.12 -3.63 -0.17
C ILE A 87 0.47 -4.55 -1.20
N VAL A 88 -0.78 -4.91 -0.94
CA VAL A 88 -1.62 -5.70 -1.82
C VAL A 88 -2.56 -4.76 -2.58
N MET A 89 -2.52 -4.83 -3.90
CA MET A 89 -3.37 -4.03 -4.79
C MET A 89 -4.30 -4.93 -5.61
N PHE A 90 -5.60 -4.62 -5.60
CA PHE A 90 -6.61 -5.27 -6.45
C PHE A 90 -6.92 -4.37 -7.64
N GLY A 91 -6.14 -4.46 -8.71
CA GLY A 91 -6.22 -3.54 -9.85
C GLY A 91 -5.88 -2.11 -9.42
N ALA A 92 -6.83 -1.18 -9.51
CA ALA A 92 -6.67 0.21 -9.06
C ALA A 92 -7.05 0.44 -7.59
N GLN A 93 -7.61 -0.57 -6.90
CA GLN A 93 -8.03 -0.48 -5.51
C GLN A 93 -6.92 -0.96 -4.57
N VAL A 94 -6.71 -0.21 -3.48
CA VAL A 94 -5.78 -0.58 -2.41
C VAL A 94 -6.45 -1.63 -1.52
N GLY A 95 -5.78 -2.76 -1.34
CA GLY A 95 -6.19 -3.80 -0.40
C GLY A 95 -5.54 -3.60 0.96
N ARG A 96 -4.77 -4.61 1.40
CA ARG A 96 -4.07 -4.60 2.68
C ARG A 96 -2.65 -4.04 2.54
N ILE A 97 -2.22 -3.27 3.53
CA ILE A 97 -0.83 -2.85 3.71
C ILE A 97 -0.31 -3.57 4.96
N GLU A 98 0.80 -4.28 4.83
CA GLU A 98 1.46 -5.01 5.91
C GLU A 98 2.86 -4.45 6.08
N LEU A 99 3.17 -3.96 7.29
CA LEU A 99 4.49 -3.50 7.66
C LEU A 99 5.12 -4.57 8.56
N ALA A 100 6.41 -4.83 8.37
CA ALA A 100 7.15 -5.64 9.33
C ALA A 100 7.09 -5.01 10.72
N ALA A 101 7.21 -5.86 11.75
CA ALA A 101 7.37 -5.43 13.11
C ALA A 101 8.56 -4.46 13.19
N HIS A 102 8.29 -3.23 13.60
CA HIS A 102 9.26 -2.17 13.79
C HIS A 102 9.17 -1.69 15.24
N PRO A 103 10.27 -1.20 15.82
CA PRO A 103 10.25 -0.62 17.15
C PRO A 103 9.28 0.57 17.15
N PHE A 104 8.23 0.48 17.98
CA PHE A 104 7.32 1.59 18.22
C PHE A 104 7.99 2.53 19.22
N GLN A 105 8.28 3.75 18.78
CA GLN A 105 8.77 4.79 19.67
C GLN A 105 7.54 5.55 20.19
N PRO A 106 7.15 5.38 21.47
CA PRO A 106 6.04 6.14 22.01
C PRO A 106 6.39 7.63 21.90
N ALA A 107 5.45 8.43 21.41
CA ALA A 107 5.60 9.88 21.43
C ALA A 107 5.98 10.32 22.86
N ASP A 108 6.87 11.30 22.98
CA ASP A 108 7.26 11.97 24.24
C ASP A 108 6.09 12.76 24.86
N GLU A 109 4.86 12.27 24.74
CA GLU A 109 3.76 12.67 25.59
C GLU A 109 4.12 12.17 27.00
N PRO A 110 4.21 13.05 28.02
CA PRO A 110 4.41 12.61 29.38
C PRO A 110 3.24 11.69 29.71
N GLY A 111 3.53 10.38 29.77
CA GLY A 111 2.52 9.36 29.95
C GLY A 111 1.65 9.78 31.13
N ARG A 112 0.33 9.84 30.92
CA ARG A 112 -0.61 10.19 31.99
C ARG A 112 -0.49 9.11 33.06
N VAL A 113 0.40 9.34 34.01
CA VAL A 113 0.60 8.46 35.17
C VAL A 113 -0.67 8.57 35.99
N ILE A 114 -1.56 7.60 35.84
CA ILE A 114 -2.71 7.48 36.72
C ILE A 114 -2.14 7.00 38.06
N GLN A 115 -2.02 7.90 39.03
CA GLN A 115 -1.74 7.50 40.41
C GLN A 115 -2.94 6.69 40.91
N LEU A 116 -2.69 5.43 41.27
CA LEU A 116 -3.73 4.47 41.65
C LEU A 116 -4.54 4.94 42.88
N ASP A 117 -3.92 5.78 43.72
CA ASP A 117 -4.52 6.35 44.93
C ASP A 117 -5.62 7.37 44.63
N ASP A 118 -5.52 8.11 43.51
CA ASP A 118 -6.55 9.07 43.09
C ASP A 118 -7.80 8.38 42.52
N TRP A 119 -7.65 7.16 41.98
CA TRP A 119 -8.78 6.38 41.46
C TRP A 119 -9.66 5.80 42.58
N ARG A 120 -9.09 5.55 43.76
CA ARG A 120 -9.80 4.91 44.89
C ARG A 120 -10.57 5.91 45.74
N ARG A 121 -10.45 7.22 45.51
CA ARG A 121 -11.23 8.21 46.27
C ARG A 121 -12.71 8.15 45.86
N PRO A 122 -13.65 7.89 46.79
CA PRO A 122 -15.06 8.01 46.49
C PRO A 122 -15.36 9.46 46.13
N ARG A 123 -16.10 9.66 45.04
CA ARG A 123 -16.67 10.97 44.70
C ARG A 123 -17.72 11.29 45.76
N GLU A 124 -17.38 12.15 46.71
CA GLU A 124 -18.33 12.80 47.61
C GLU A 124 -19.29 13.71 46.84
#